data_AF-A1A1Y8-F1
#
_entry.id   AF-A1A1Y8-F1
#
_cell.length_a   1.000
_cell.length_b   1.000
_cell.length_c   1.000
_cell.angle_alpha   90.00
_cell.angle_beta   90.00
_cell.angle_gamma   90.00
#
_symmetry.space_group_name_H-M   'P 1'
#
loop_
_entity.id
_entity.type
_entity.pdbx_description
1 polymer ?
#
loop_
_entity_poly.entity_id
_entity_poly.type
_entity_poly.pdbx_seq_one_letter_code
_entity_poly.pdbx_strand_id
1 'polypeptide(L)'
;MPCRPRGRCRMPCGLGRGASPLAMCSRVFFAVCPCCFADLRGHTLYGIFAGVWKVELEPIADWLNTLDHKSRVQILAAVSLLEEQGPDLKRPIVGKIKGSSLIPSMKELRPGSSGRSEIRILFVFDPKRKAIMLVGGDKQRKWDKWYRKAIPEAERRYLVWLEERYGKETDR
;
A
#
# COMPACT_ATOMS: atom_id res chain seq x y z
N MET A 1 16.18 42.97 -13.12
CA MET A 1 15.13 43.55 -12.25
C MET A 1 14.93 45.00 -12.66
N PRO A 2 13.73 45.60 -12.66
CA PRO A 2 12.40 45.04 -12.43
C PRO A 2 11.37 45.45 -13.51
N CYS A 3 10.23 44.76 -13.58
CA CYS A 3 8.94 45.38 -13.94
C CYS A 3 7.81 44.41 -13.57
N ARG A 4 7.19 44.67 -12.41
CA ARG A 4 5.86 44.12 -12.04
C ARG A 4 4.79 44.94 -12.77
N PRO A 5 3.64 44.34 -13.09
CA PRO A 5 2.38 45.07 -13.08
C PRO A 5 1.50 44.56 -11.93
N ARG A 6 1.18 45.47 -11.00
CA ARG A 6 0.08 45.32 -10.05
C ARG A 6 -1.22 45.58 -10.81
N GLY A 7 -2.00 44.54 -11.08
CA GLY A 7 -3.38 44.66 -11.53
C GLY A 7 -4.31 44.69 -10.33
N ARG A 8 -4.82 45.88 -10.01
CA ARG A 8 -5.74 46.18 -8.91
C ARG A 8 -7.17 45.95 -9.41
N CYS A 9 -7.83 44.86 -8.99
CA CYS A 9 -9.29 44.75 -9.11
C CYS A 9 -9.94 45.41 -7.89
N ARG A 10 -10.82 46.36 -8.18
CA ARG A 10 -11.58 47.15 -7.21
C ARG A 10 -13.07 46.91 -7.51
N MET A 11 -13.87 46.93 -6.44
CA MET A 11 -15.33 47.12 -6.38
C MET A 11 -16.19 45.82 -6.41
N PRO A 12 -17.46 45.89 -5.95
CA PRO A 12 -17.82 45.85 -4.53
C PRO A 12 -19.01 44.89 -4.29
N CYS A 13 -19.37 44.64 -3.02
CA CYS A 13 -20.71 44.23 -2.52
C CYS A 13 -20.46 43.80 -1.06
N GLY A 14 -20.89 44.51 -0.04
CA GLY A 14 -22.30 44.81 0.22
C GLY A 14 -22.87 43.73 1.16
N LEU A 15 -22.40 43.67 2.41
CA LEU A 15 -23.08 42.93 3.47
C LEU A 15 -23.37 43.88 4.63
N GLY A 16 -24.65 44.19 4.80
CA GLY A 16 -25.19 44.80 6.00
C GLY A 16 -26.28 43.89 6.58
N ARG A 17 -26.49 44.05 7.89
CA ARG A 17 -27.50 43.41 8.77
C ARG A 17 -27.08 42.02 9.27
N GLY A 18 -27.14 41.68 10.55
CA GLY A 18 -27.66 42.37 11.73
C GLY A 18 -27.95 41.33 12.82
N ALA A 19 -27.73 41.74 14.07
CA ALA A 19 -28.35 41.27 15.32
C ALA A 19 -28.30 39.78 15.73
N SER A 20 -27.77 39.58 16.94
CA SER A 20 -27.92 38.45 17.85
C SER A 20 -29.39 38.06 18.10
N PRO A 21 -29.65 36.83 18.60
CA PRO A 21 -29.84 36.70 20.04
C PRO A 21 -29.30 35.39 20.66
N LEU A 22 -29.13 35.49 21.98
CA LEU A 22 -28.87 34.43 22.94
C LEU A 22 -29.84 33.24 22.80
N ALA A 23 -29.31 32.02 22.86
CA ALA A 23 -30.04 30.86 23.36
C ALA A 23 -29.05 29.83 23.92
N MET A 24 -28.99 29.78 25.25
CA MET A 24 -28.62 28.57 25.99
C MET A 24 -29.51 27.42 25.53
N CYS A 25 -28.95 26.24 25.28
CA CYS A 25 -29.64 25.00 25.61
C CYS A 25 -28.65 23.87 25.89
N SER A 26 -28.90 23.26 27.04
CA SER A 26 -28.14 22.24 27.74
C SER A 26 -28.27 20.86 27.08
N ARG A 27 -27.29 19.99 27.33
CA ARG A 27 -27.40 18.51 27.41
C ARG A 27 -27.94 17.76 26.18
N VAL A 28 -27.03 17.17 25.41
CA VAL A 28 -27.35 15.95 24.65
C VAL A 28 -27.27 14.77 25.61
N PHE A 29 -28.45 14.38 26.10
CA PHE A 29 -28.68 13.10 26.75
C PHE A 29 -28.41 11.98 25.75
N PHE A 30 -27.53 11.05 26.13
CA PHE A 30 -27.39 9.74 25.49
C PHE A 30 -28.71 8.97 25.68
N ALA A 31 -29.60 9.04 24.69
CA ALA A 31 -30.75 8.16 24.59
C ALA A 31 -30.28 6.80 24.09
N VAL A 32 -30.06 5.86 25.01
CA VAL A 32 -29.88 4.45 24.68
C VAL A 32 -31.28 3.87 24.46
N CYS A 33 -31.68 3.63 23.21
CA CYS A 33 -32.91 2.90 22.87
C CYS A 33 -32.80 1.48 23.46
N PRO A 34 -33.71 1.05 24.35
CA PRO A 34 -33.74 -0.33 24.88
C PRO A 34 -34.27 -1.36 23.87
N CYS A 35 -34.29 -0.99 22.59
CA CYS A 35 -34.91 -1.69 21.46
C CYS A 35 -33.90 -2.60 20.73
N CYS A 36 -32.60 -2.34 20.90
CA CYS A 36 -31.52 -3.13 20.31
C CYS A 36 -31.05 -4.25 21.25
N PHE A 37 -31.95 -4.78 22.07
CA PHE A 37 -31.70 -5.88 23.00
C PHE A 37 -32.32 -7.17 22.46
N ALA A 38 -32.06 -7.49 21.20
CA ALA A 38 -32.23 -8.83 20.64
C ALA A 38 -31.47 -8.92 19.32
N ASP A 39 -30.64 -9.96 19.25
CA ASP A 39 -30.01 -10.52 18.05
C ASP A 39 -28.69 -9.90 17.57
N LEU A 40 -27.59 -10.46 18.08
CA LEU A 40 -26.36 -10.73 17.32
C LEU A 40 -25.62 -11.93 17.96
N ARG A 41 -26.35 -13.02 18.23
CA ARG A 41 -25.73 -14.36 18.36
C ARG A 41 -25.52 -14.89 16.95
N GLY A 42 -24.46 -14.37 16.33
CA GLY A 42 -24.09 -14.70 14.96
C GLY A 42 -22.86 -13.91 14.55
N HIS A 43 -21.88 -13.74 15.45
CA HIS A 43 -20.52 -13.40 15.04
C HIS A 43 -20.00 -14.57 14.21
N THR A 44 -20.29 -14.49 12.92
CA THR A 44 -19.71 -15.29 11.87
C THR A 44 -18.20 -15.07 11.92
N LEU A 45 -17.51 -15.98 12.61
CA LEU A 45 -16.08 -16.26 12.41
C LEU A 45 -15.76 -16.59 10.93
N TYR A 46 -16.79 -16.77 10.11
CA TYR A 46 -16.75 -16.92 8.65
C TYR A 46 -16.81 -15.62 7.84
N GLY A 47 -16.82 -14.43 8.47
CA GLY A 47 -16.83 -13.13 7.77
C GLY A 47 -15.49 -12.39 7.70
N ILE A 48 -14.50 -12.78 8.52
CA ILE A 48 -13.23 -12.03 8.67
C ILE A 48 -12.11 -12.57 7.74
N PHE A 49 -12.22 -13.80 7.26
CA PHE A 49 -11.17 -14.45 6.44
C PHE A 49 -11.44 -14.47 4.93
N ALA A 50 -12.45 -13.76 4.42
CA ALA A 50 -12.83 -13.80 3.00
C ALA A 50 -12.05 -12.82 2.08
N GLY A 51 -11.06 -12.08 2.60
CA GLY A 51 -10.45 -10.95 1.88
C GLY A 51 -8.92 -10.85 1.88
N VAL A 52 -8.21 -11.73 2.58
CA VAL A 52 -6.76 -11.59 2.79
C VAL A 52 -6.00 -12.03 1.54
N TRP A 53 -5.13 -11.15 1.03
CA TRP A 53 -4.18 -11.48 -0.04
C TRP A 53 -3.10 -12.38 0.51
N LYS A 54 -2.72 -13.43 -0.23
CA LYS A 54 -1.60 -14.29 0.17
C LYS A 54 -0.28 -13.69 -0.32
N VAL A 55 0.69 -13.45 0.56
CA VAL A 55 2.02 -13.00 0.16
C VAL A 55 3.00 -14.17 0.10
N GLU A 56 3.66 -14.34 -1.04
CA GLU A 56 4.66 -15.38 -1.26
C GLU A 56 6.07 -14.76 -1.10
N LEU A 57 6.78 -15.16 -0.05
CA LEU A 57 8.13 -14.69 0.29
C LEU A 57 9.25 -15.64 -0.14
N GLU A 58 8.89 -16.85 -0.58
CA GLU A 58 9.82 -17.91 -0.99
C GLU A 58 10.93 -17.41 -1.93
N PRO A 59 10.67 -16.64 -3.00
CA PRO A 59 11.73 -16.23 -3.93
C PRO A 59 12.77 -15.26 -3.33
N ILE A 60 12.44 -14.63 -2.21
CA ILE A 60 13.32 -13.69 -1.51
C ILE A 60 13.78 -14.22 -0.14
N ALA A 61 13.44 -15.45 0.23
CA ALA A 61 13.70 -15.99 1.57
C ALA A 61 15.19 -15.96 1.93
N ASP A 62 16.06 -16.41 1.02
CA ASP A 62 17.52 -16.38 1.23
C ASP A 62 18.03 -14.96 1.46
N TRP A 63 17.54 -14.00 0.68
CA TRP A 63 17.90 -12.60 0.86
C TRP A 63 17.37 -12.05 2.19
N LEU A 64 16.15 -12.37 2.59
CA LEU A 64 15.60 -11.96 3.89
C LEU A 64 16.46 -12.46 5.05
N ASN A 65 17.00 -13.68 4.95
CA ASN A 65 17.88 -14.26 5.98
C ASN A 65 19.22 -13.52 6.11
N THR A 66 19.65 -12.77 5.10
CA THR A 66 20.87 -11.93 5.19
C THR A 66 20.65 -10.61 5.93
N LEU A 67 19.40 -10.22 6.17
CA LEU A 67 19.05 -8.93 6.77
C LEU A 67 19.06 -8.98 8.30
N ASP A 68 19.35 -7.82 8.90
CA ASP A 68 19.25 -7.65 10.34
C ASP A 68 17.78 -7.77 10.82
N HIS A 69 17.62 -8.03 12.11
CA HIS A 69 16.31 -8.24 12.71
C HIS A 69 15.36 -7.04 12.53
N LYS A 70 15.86 -5.80 12.64
CA LYS A 70 15.00 -4.60 12.53
C LYS A 70 14.48 -4.43 11.12
N SER A 71 15.34 -4.62 10.11
CA SER A 71 14.95 -4.63 8.71
C SER A 71 13.89 -5.68 8.40
N ARG A 72 14.06 -6.92 8.90
CA ARG A 72 13.07 -7.98 8.72
C ARG A 72 11.71 -7.63 9.31
N VAL A 73 11.68 -7.07 10.53
CA VAL A 73 10.43 -6.64 11.17
C VAL A 73 9.71 -5.58 10.34
N GLN A 74 10.43 -4.62 9.75
CA GLN A 74 9.84 -3.60 8.88
C GLN A 74 9.28 -4.18 7.58
N ILE A 75 9.95 -5.17 7.00
CA ILE A 75 9.45 -5.87 5.82
C ILE A 75 8.16 -6.63 6.17
N LEU A 76 8.17 -7.39 7.27
CA LEU A 76 7.00 -8.16 7.70
C LEU A 76 5.80 -7.24 8.00
N ALA A 77 6.01 -6.09 8.64
CA ALA A 77 4.93 -5.12 8.85
C ALA A 77 4.35 -4.60 7.52
N ALA A 78 5.19 -4.34 6.53
CA ALA A 78 4.73 -3.93 5.20
C ALA A 78 4.02 -5.07 4.44
N VAL A 79 4.44 -6.31 4.65
CA VAL A 79 3.79 -7.52 4.12
C VAL A 79 2.40 -7.70 4.74
N SER A 80 2.25 -7.58 6.06
CA SER A 80 0.94 -7.70 6.72
C SER A 80 -0.07 -6.67 6.18
N LEU A 81 0.38 -5.43 5.95
CA LEU A 81 -0.47 -4.41 5.32
C LEU A 81 -0.87 -4.77 3.88
N LEU A 82 0.03 -5.44 3.15
CA LEU A 82 -0.23 -5.92 1.80
C LEU A 82 -1.22 -7.11 1.79
N GLU A 83 -1.14 -7.98 2.80
CA GLU A 83 -2.09 -9.09 2.98
C GLU A 83 -3.50 -8.55 3.28
N GLU A 84 -3.61 -7.52 4.12
CA GLU A 84 -4.89 -6.92 4.49
C GLU A 84 -5.53 -6.10 3.37
N GLN A 85 -4.75 -5.27 2.67
CA GLN A 85 -5.28 -4.27 1.72
C GLN A 85 -5.07 -4.64 0.25
N GLY A 86 -4.10 -5.50 -0.06
CA GLY A 86 -3.76 -5.91 -1.42
C GLY A 86 -3.56 -4.75 -2.40
N PRO A 87 -4.32 -4.69 -3.52
CA PRO A 87 -4.12 -3.73 -4.59
C PRO A 87 -4.54 -2.31 -4.21
N ASP A 88 -5.36 -2.15 -3.17
CA ASP A 88 -5.81 -0.86 -2.66
C ASP A 88 -4.73 -0.14 -1.84
N LEU A 89 -3.67 -0.86 -1.45
CA LEU A 89 -2.50 -0.28 -0.79
C LEU A 89 -1.79 0.70 -1.74
N LYS A 90 -1.75 1.97 -1.34
CA LYS A 90 -1.21 3.08 -2.13
C LYS A 90 0.11 3.58 -1.56
N ARG A 91 0.62 4.67 -2.17
CA ARG A 91 1.77 5.42 -1.66
C ARG A 91 1.51 5.88 -0.22
N PRO A 92 2.52 5.91 0.65
CA PRO A 92 3.96 5.79 0.36
C PRO A 92 4.51 4.35 0.31
N ILE A 93 3.74 3.35 0.76
CA ILE A 93 4.22 1.97 0.97
C ILE A 93 4.38 1.23 -0.37
N VAL A 94 3.45 1.43 -1.30
CA VAL A 94 3.51 0.80 -2.63
C VAL A 94 3.77 1.83 -3.73
N GLY A 95 4.77 1.54 -4.56
CA GLY A 95 5.15 2.27 -5.76
C GLY A 95 4.80 1.52 -7.04
N LYS A 96 4.60 2.27 -8.13
CA LYS A 96 4.58 1.70 -9.49
C LYS A 96 5.98 1.76 -10.06
N ILE A 97 6.43 0.67 -10.67
CA ILE A 97 7.70 0.64 -11.42
C ILE A 97 7.42 0.98 -12.88
N LYS A 98 8.33 1.77 -13.47
CA LYS A 98 8.37 2.05 -14.90
C LYS A 98 9.66 1.45 -15.45
N GLY A 99 9.57 0.74 -16.57
CA GLY A 99 10.74 0.13 -17.23
C GLY A 99 10.79 -1.40 -17.21
N SER A 100 9.75 -2.07 -16.71
CA SER A 100 9.51 -3.49 -16.99
C SER A 100 8.87 -3.59 -18.38
N SER A 101 9.52 -4.31 -19.29
CA SER A 101 9.03 -4.49 -20.66
C SER A 101 8.10 -5.70 -20.76
N LEU A 102 8.35 -6.72 -19.94
CA LEU A 102 7.60 -7.98 -19.96
C LEU A 102 6.40 -7.96 -19.01
N ILE A 103 6.51 -7.27 -17.86
CA ILE A 103 5.49 -7.32 -16.80
C ILE A 103 5.08 -5.90 -16.39
N PRO A 104 4.01 -5.33 -16.99
CA PRO A 104 3.56 -3.97 -16.68
C PRO A 104 2.89 -3.85 -15.30
N SER A 105 2.46 -4.97 -14.71
CA SER A 105 1.82 -5.05 -13.39
C SER A 105 2.81 -5.05 -12.22
N MET A 106 4.11 -4.98 -12.49
CA MET A 106 5.15 -4.99 -11.46
C MET A 106 5.10 -3.74 -10.59
N LYS A 107 5.15 -3.96 -9.28
CA LYS A 107 5.11 -2.93 -8.25
C LYS A 107 6.31 -3.03 -7.33
N GLU A 108 6.49 -2.00 -6.53
CA GLU A 108 7.56 -1.85 -5.57
C GLU A 108 6.98 -1.68 -4.17
N LEU A 109 7.43 -2.49 -3.22
CA LEU A 109 7.16 -2.32 -1.81
C LEU A 109 8.30 -1.55 -1.15
N ARG A 110 7.92 -0.54 -0.37
CA ARG A 110 8.80 0.37 0.37
C ARG A 110 8.48 0.22 1.85
N PRO A 111 9.09 -0.76 2.54
CA PRO A 111 9.04 -0.82 3.99
C PRO A 111 9.66 0.45 4.58
N GLY A 112 9.19 0.85 5.76
CA GLY A 112 9.74 2.01 6.47
C GLY A 112 11.26 1.91 6.60
N SER A 113 11.98 3.02 6.43
CA SER A 113 13.44 3.03 6.60
C SER A 113 13.80 2.98 8.08
N SER A 114 14.76 2.15 8.47
CA SER A 114 15.40 2.23 9.79
C SER A 114 16.86 2.68 9.64
N GLY A 115 17.14 3.88 10.15
CA GLY A 115 18.51 4.42 10.21
C GLY A 115 19.11 4.66 8.82
N ARG A 116 20.07 3.80 8.43
CA ARG A 116 20.80 3.95 7.15
C ARG A 116 20.28 3.07 6.04
N SER A 117 19.54 2.00 6.34
CA SER A 117 19.06 1.06 5.33
C SER A 117 17.79 1.57 4.66
N GLU A 118 17.79 1.52 3.34
CA GLU A 118 16.64 1.82 2.50
C GLU A 118 16.36 0.55 1.71
N ILE A 119 15.30 -0.16 2.10
CA ILE A 119 14.94 -1.43 1.49
C ILE A 119 13.84 -1.22 0.47
N ARG A 120 13.97 -1.86 -0.68
CA ARG A 120 12.94 -1.91 -1.72
C ARG A 120 12.79 -3.34 -2.21
N ILE A 121 11.55 -3.75 -2.41
CA ILE A 121 11.21 -5.09 -2.87
C ILE A 121 10.34 -4.96 -4.11
N LEU A 122 10.73 -5.64 -5.19
CA LEU A 122 9.92 -5.76 -6.41
C LEU A 122 8.98 -6.95 -6.26
N PHE A 123 7.72 -6.74 -6.59
CA PHE A 123 6.69 -7.75 -6.46
C PHE A 123 5.62 -7.60 -7.54
N VAL A 124 4.84 -8.67 -7.75
CA VAL A 124 3.73 -8.69 -8.72
C VAL A 124 2.47 -9.19 -8.04
N PHE A 125 1.33 -8.60 -8.41
CA PHE A 125 0.02 -9.10 -8.02
C PHE A 125 -0.50 -10.12 -9.04
N ASP A 126 -0.96 -11.25 -8.53
CA ASP A 126 -1.55 -12.35 -9.28
C ASP A 126 -3.10 -12.25 -9.21
N PRO A 127 -3.83 -12.51 -10.31
CA PRO A 127 -5.29 -12.59 -10.29
C PRO A 127 -5.84 -13.60 -9.25
N LYS A 128 -5.10 -14.64 -8.86
CA LYS A 128 -5.49 -15.60 -7.80
C LYS A 128 -5.33 -15.02 -6.37
N ARG A 129 -5.40 -13.69 -6.20
CA ARG A 129 -5.21 -12.95 -4.92
C ARG A 129 -3.88 -13.25 -4.22
N LYS A 130 -2.80 -13.34 -5.00
CA LYS A 130 -1.44 -13.53 -4.45
C LYS A 130 -0.56 -12.33 -4.76
N ALA A 131 0.33 -11.99 -3.85
CA ALA A 131 1.40 -11.03 -4.07
C ALA A 131 2.73 -11.77 -3.99
N ILE A 132 3.44 -11.85 -5.11
CA ILE A 132 4.67 -12.63 -5.23
C ILE A 132 5.85 -11.68 -5.12
N MET A 133 6.67 -11.85 -4.08
CA MET A 133 7.88 -11.07 -3.88
C MET A 133 9.02 -11.66 -4.70
N LEU A 134 9.60 -10.87 -5.61
CA LEU A 134 10.54 -11.36 -6.61
C LEU A 134 11.98 -11.06 -6.24
N VAL A 135 12.28 -9.79 -5.94
CA VAL A 135 13.66 -9.32 -5.71
C VAL A 135 13.66 -8.24 -4.63
N GLY A 136 14.45 -8.44 -3.58
CA GLY A 136 14.74 -7.44 -2.57
C GLY A 136 16.11 -6.80 -2.73
N GLY A 137 16.25 -5.56 -2.28
CA GLY A 137 17.54 -4.87 -2.22
C GLY A 137 17.59 -3.84 -1.11
N ASP A 138 18.67 -3.87 -0.32
CA ASP A 138 19.06 -2.78 0.58
C ASP A 138 20.16 -1.98 -0.11
N LYS A 139 19.81 -0.86 -0.74
CA LYS A 139 20.78 -0.04 -1.49
C LYS A 139 20.62 1.43 -1.19
N GLN A 140 21.39 1.85 -0.20
CA GLN A 140 21.60 3.25 0.14
C GLN A 140 22.04 4.03 -1.13
N ARG A 141 21.16 4.91 -1.60
CA ARG A 141 21.41 5.97 -2.60
C ARG A 141 21.85 5.56 -4.02
N LYS A 142 21.76 4.28 -4.43
CA LYS A 142 22.12 3.81 -5.79
C LYS A 142 21.00 3.05 -6.50
N TRP A 143 19.81 3.64 -6.50
CA TRP A 143 18.59 3.01 -7.00
C TRP A 143 18.57 2.79 -8.52
N ASP A 144 19.02 3.75 -9.32
CA ASP A 144 18.98 3.62 -10.79
C ASP A 144 19.81 2.44 -11.29
N LYS A 145 21.01 2.24 -10.72
CA LYS A 145 21.88 1.11 -11.06
C LYS A 145 21.29 -0.22 -10.56
N TRP A 146 20.53 -0.19 -9.46
CA TRP A 146 19.86 -1.38 -8.96
C TRP A 146 18.72 -1.79 -9.88
N TYR A 147 17.84 -0.87 -10.26
CA TYR A 147 16.69 -1.17 -11.13
C TYR A 147 17.11 -1.82 -12.45
N ARG A 148 18.20 -1.34 -13.07
CA ARG A 148 18.74 -1.94 -14.30
C ARG A 148 19.11 -3.43 -14.16
N LYS A 149 19.40 -3.90 -12.96
CA LYS A 149 19.71 -5.32 -12.67
C LYS A 149 18.52 -6.05 -12.06
N ALA A 150 17.78 -5.40 -11.17
CA ALA A 150 16.69 -5.99 -10.41
C ALA A 150 15.44 -6.23 -11.26
N ILE A 151 15.15 -5.36 -12.25
CA ILE A 151 13.98 -5.54 -13.12
C ILE A 151 14.13 -6.79 -13.99
N PRO A 152 15.23 -6.99 -14.77
CA PRO A 152 15.39 -8.21 -15.56
C PRO A 152 15.43 -9.50 -14.71
N GLU A 153 16.02 -9.42 -13.51
CA GLU A 153 16.04 -10.54 -12.57
C GLU A 153 14.63 -10.86 -12.05
N ALA A 154 13.85 -9.85 -11.70
CA ALA A 154 12.46 -10.02 -11.28
C ALA A 154 11.59 -10.60 -12.41
N GLU A 155 11.77 -10.13 -13.64
CA GLU A 155 11.09 -10.69 -14.83
C GLU A 155 11.41 -12.18 -14.99
N ARG A 156 12.68 -12.56 -14.92
CA ARG A 156 13.10 -13.97 -15.00
C ARG A 156 12.47 -14.83 -13.92
N ARG A 157 12.55 -14.40 -12.65
CA ARG A 157 11.97 -15.14 -11.51
C ARG A 157 10.47 -15.31 -11.63
N TYR A 158 9.78 -14.30 -12.14
CA TYR A 158 8.34 -14.38 -12.35
C TYR A 158 7.98 -15.38 -13.46
N LEU A 159 8.75 -15.43 -14.55
CA LEU A 159 8.55 -16.43 -15.61
C LEU A 159 8.73 -17.86 -15.09
N VAL A 160 9.78 -18.11 -14.31
CA VAL A 160 10.00 -19.42 -13.67
C VAL A 160 8.83 -19.77 -12.74
N TRP A 161 8.37 -18.81 -11.94
CA TRP A 161 7.22 -18.99 -11.05
C TRP A 161 5.94 -19.36 -11.82
N LEU A 162 5.70 -18.72 -12.98
CA LEU A 162 4.56 -19.03 -13.83
C LEU A 162 4.66 -20.44 -14.41
N GLU A 163 5.84 -20.85 -14.89
CA GLU A 163 6.05 -22.20 -15.44
C GLU A 163 5.82 -23.28 -14.39
N GLU A 164 6.40 -23.13 -13.20
CA GLU A 164 6.31 -24.13 -12.13
C GLU A 164 4.87 -24.32 -11.60
N ARG A 165 4.10 -23.23 -11.51
CA ARG A 165 2.77 -23.25 -10.87
C ARG A 165 1.58 -23.20 -11.82
N TYR A 166 1.73 -22.69 -13.03
CA TYR A 166 0.66 -22.60 -14.02
C TYR A 166 0.93 -23.42 -15.28
N GLY A 167 2.18 -23.78 -15.58
CA GLY A 167 2.53 -24.63 -16.73
C GLY A 167 1.99 -26.06 -16.64
N LYS A 168 1.68 -26.55 -15.44
CA LYS A 168 1.12 -27.91 -15.21
C LYS A 168 -0.40 -27.99 -15.28
N GLU A 169 -1.10 -26.86 -15.30
CA GLU A 169 -2.58 -26.81 -15.22
C GLU A 169 -3.24 -26.87 -16.61
N THR A 170 -2.49 -26.59 -17.68
CA THR A 170 -2.99 -26.55 -19.08
C THR A 170 -2.90 -27.86 -19.86
N ASP A 171 -2.40 -28.94 -19.26
CA ASP A 171 -2.19 -30.24 -19.93
C ASP A 171 -3.14 -31.34 -19.39
N ARG A 172 -4.35 -30.96 -18.95
CA ARG A 172 -5.36 -31.88 -18.39
C ARG A 172 -6.75 -31.65 -18.94
#